data_AF-A0A8C4RAM4-F1
#
_entry.id   AF-A0A8C4RAM4-F1
#
_cell.length_a   1.000
_cell.length_b   1.000
_cell.length_c   1.000
_cell.angle_alpha   90.00
_cell.angle_beta   90.00
_cell.angle_gamma   90.00
#
_symmetry.space_group_name_H-M   'P 1'
#
loop_
_entity.id
_entity.type
_entity.pdbx_description
1 polymer ?
#
loop_
_entity_poly.entity_id
_entity_poly.type
_entity_poly.pdbx_seq_one_letter_code
_entity_poly.pdbx_strand_id
1 'polypeptide(L)'
;MQFFSTPMYSYDLLEYENTRLNNLMIPTDIDECMENRPLPCSQHCLNMVGGYRCSCEPGFRARGPRCYDLNECLQDVCRSAQRCQNTRGSYRCIDLCLPGMVLADNGTCVDVDECSLEVTCQHECRNTFGSFHCTCPIGYRLLGNGETCEDINECTEQSVQCGTNRMCFNMRGTYKCIDTPCPAGYQRDVRSGFCLKTCLSNEVECSLRPFALEYKLVALPSGVAANQDLVRLVAYTQDDVMHPRTSFFTVQNDTGMPFGLRDDTGKGVIFTTRQLLEPRIYALRVRAQSYADDSSVEYQTTFVVYISISTYPY
;
A
#
# COMPACT_ATOMS: atom_id res chain seq x y z
N MET A 1 3.62 -62.74 43.61
CA MET A 1 3.29 -63.45 44.87
C MET A 1 3.06 -62.38 45.91
N GLN A 2 1.83 -62.16 46.35
CA GLN A 2 1.26 -62.51 47.67
C GLN A 2 0.51 -61.21 48.09
N PHE A 3 -0.70 -61.13 48.64
CA PHE A 3 -1.63 -62.03 49.30
C PHE A 3 -3.09 -61.55 49.13
N PHE A 4 -4.02 -62.51 49.24
CA PHE A 4 -5.35 -62.49 49.87
C PHE A 4 -5.79 -61.25 50.69
N SER A 5 -7.05 -60.79 50.52
CA SER A 5 -8.14 -60.90 51.54
C SER A 5 -9.29 -59.88 51.34
N THR A 6 -10.53 -60.40 51.26
CA THR A 6 -11.87 -59.79 51.49
C THR A 6 -12.11 -59.44 53.00
N PRO A 7 -13.30 -59.03 53.53
CA PRO A 7 -14.54 -58.41 53.00
C PRO A 7 -15.17 -57.31 53.94
N MET A 8 -16.40 -56.89 53.60
CA MET A 8 -17.57 -56.65 54.48
C MET A 8 -17.65 -55.43 55.42
N TYR A 9 -18.72 -54.64 55.22
CA TYR A 9 -19.62 -54.28 56.31
C TYR A 9 -21.03 -54.85 56.02
N SER A 10 -21.46 -55.68 56.98
CA SER A 10 -22.77 -56.33 57.19
C SER A 10 -23.86 -55.28 57.50
N TYR A 11 -25.18 -55.46 57.33
CA TYR A 11 -26.18 -56.42 57.83
C TYR A 11 -27.50 -56.06 57.08
N ASP A 12 -28.57 -56.84 56.93
CA ASP A 12 -28.93 -58.20 57.31
C ASP A 12 -30.10 -58.63 56.41
N LEU A 13 -30.24 -59.94 56.27
CA LEU A 13 -31.29 -60.65 55.55
C LEU A 13 -32.63 -60.57 56.30
N LEU A 14 -33.72 -60.34 55.57
CA LEU A 14 -34.99 -60.98 55.87
C LEU A 14 -35.44 -61.74 54.62
N GLU A 15 -35.39 -63.06 54.77
CA GLU A 15 -35.96 -64.07 53.89
C GLU A 15 -37.48 -63.88 53.76
N TYR A 16 -38.00 -64.00 52.55
CA TYR A 16 -39.31 -64.61 52.37
C TYR A 16 -39.29 -65.44 51.09
N GLU A 17 -39.22 -66.76 51.27
CA GLU A 17 -39.33 -67.74 50.21
C GLU A 17 -40.76 -67.79 49.62
N ASN A 18 -40.81 -67.71 48.29
CA ASN A 18 -41.57 -68.59 47.40
C ASN A 18 -43.10 -68.74 47.60
N THR A 19 -43.87 -68.02 46.78
CA THR A 19 -45.09 -68.59 46.15
C THR A 19 -45.25 -68.06 44.72
N ARG A 20 -45.43 -69.00 43.79
CA ARG A 20 -45.56 -68.77 42.34
C ARG A 20 -46.84 -67.99 42.00
N LEU A 21 -46.75 -66.97 41.15
CA LEU A 21 -47.43 -66.85 39.84
C LEU A 21 -47.29 -65.42 39.26
N ASN A 22 -46.66 -65.35 38.08
CA ASN A 22 -46.87 -64.36 37.01
C ASN A 22 -46.87 -62.86 37.37
N ASN A 23 -45.71 -62.22 37.26
CA ASN A 23 -45.60 -61.08 36.34
C ASN A 23 -44.13 -60.78 36.05
N LEU A 24 -43.63 -61.27 34.91
CA LEU A 24 -42.49 -60.64 34.27
C LEU A 24 -43.00 -59.29 33.76
N MET A 25 -43.03 -58.28 34.63
CA MET A 25 -43.27 -56.92 34.20
C MET A 25 -42.01 -56.51 33.44
N ILE A 26 -42.04 -56.78 32.14
CA ILE A 26 -41.11 -56.18 31.18
C ILE A 26 -41.16 -54.68 31.52
N PRO A 27 -40.02 -54.02 31.82
CA PRO A 27 -40.04 -52.57 32.01
C PRO A 27 -40.61 -51.97 30.74
N THR A 28 -41.86 -51.54 30.83
CA THR A 28 -42.55 -50.88 29.74
C THR A 28 -41.92 -49.51 29.62
N ASP A 29 -41.58 -49.16 28.39
CA ASP A 29 -41.10 -47.83 28.06
C ASP A 29 -42.02 -46.76 28.65
N ILE A 30 -41.45 -45.79 29.35
CA ILE A 30 -42.20 -44.66 29.91
C ILE A 30 -42.29 -43.64 28.79
N ASP A 31 -43.50 -43.32 28.32
CA ASP A 31 -43.67 -42.28 27.31
C ASP A 31 -43.44 -40.90 27.95
N GLU A 32 -42.20 -40.40 27.88
CA GLU A 32 -41.86 -39.11 28.49
C GLU A 32 -42.54 -37.93 27.78
N CYS A 33 -43.07 -38.13 26.57
CA CYS A 33 -43.84 -37.14 25.84
C CYS A 33 -45.27 -37.00 26.37
N MET A 34 -45.79 -38.03 27.03
CA MET A 34 -47.13 -38.05 27.61
C MET A 34 -47.13 -37.85 29.12
N GLU A 35 -46.12 -38.37 29.81
CA GLU A 35 -46.06 -38.40 31.28
C GLU A 35 -45.40 -37.16 31.91
N ASN A 36 -44.52 -36.44 31.19
CA ASN A 36 -43.77 -35.30 31.76
C ASN A 36 -44.45 -33.94 31.45
N ARG A 37 -44.86 -33.20 32.49
CA ARG A 37 -45.45 -31.85 32.39
C ARG A 37 -44.68 -30.87 33.28
N PRO A 38 -44.07 -29.80 32.74
CA PRO A 38 -44.09 -29.35 31.34
C PRO A 38 -43.36 -30.31 30.38
N LEU A 39 -43.77 -30.30 29.10
CA LEU A 39 -43.22 -31.16 28.05
C LEU A 39 -41.68 -31.05 27.99
N PRO A 40 -40.96 -32.16 27.78
CA PRO A 40 -39.50 -32.19 27.86
C PRO A 40 -38.80 -31.56 26.63
N CYS A 41 -39.54 -31.29 25.55
CA CYS A 41 -39.05 -30.67 24.32
C CYS A 41 -39.78 -29.34 24.06
N SER A 42 -39.08 -28.37 23.47
CA SER A 42 -39.68 -27.06 23.14
C SER A 42 -40.64 -27.08 21.95
N GLN A 43 -40.56 -28.08 21.07
CA GLN A 43 -41.44 -28.27 19.90
C GLN A 43 -42.04 -29.69 19.92
N HIS A 44 -41.42 -30.65 19.23
CA HIS A 44 -41.95 -32.01 19.14
C HIS A 44 -41.11 -32.98 19.98
N CYS A 45 -41.79 -33.77 20.81
CA CYS A 45 -41.22 -34.89 21.53
C CYS A 45 -41.57 -36.18 20.80
N LEU A 46 -40.58 -37.04 20.58
CA LEU A 46 -40.74 -38.35 19.99
C LEU A 46 -40.28 -39.37 21.01
N ASN A 47 -41.22 -40.19 21.49
CA ASN A 47 -40.91 -41.27 22.41
C ASN A 47 -40.09 -42.36 21.71
N MET A 48 -39.07 -42.87 22.38
CA MET A 48 -38.21 -43.95 21.90
C MET A 48 -37.99 -44.96 23.02
N VAL A 49 -37.67 -46.20 22.66
CA VAL A 49 -37.38 -47.20 23.68
C VAL A 49 -36.16 -46.78 24.51
N GLY A 50 -36.36 -46.53 25.80
CA GLY A 50 -35.32 -46.13 26.75
C GLY A 50 -35.03 -44.63 26.80
N GLY A 51 -35.91 -43.78 26.26
CA GLY A 51 -35.80 -42.33 26.34
C GLY A 51 -36.57 -41.59 25.24
N TYR A 52 -36.47 -40.27 25.18
CA TYR A 52 -37.11 -39.48 24.12
C TYR A 52 -36.09 -38.74 23.26
N ARG A 53 -36.48 -38.39 22.02
CA ARG A 53 -35.76 -37.37 21.23
C ARG A 53 -36.63 -36.17 20.95
N CYS A 54 -36.02 -35.00 20.91
CA CYS A 54 -36.68 -33.80 20.41
C CYS A 54 -36.46 -33.66 18.91
N SER A 55 -37.53 -33.40 18.16
CA SER A 55 -37.46 -32.96 16.77
C SER A 55 -37.96 -31.53 16.65
N CYS A 56 -37.40 -30.81 15.69
CA CYS A 56 -37.77 -29.43 15.44
C CYS A 56 -38.54 -29.29 14.13
N GLU A 57 -39.34 -28.24 14.03
CA GLU A 57 -39.96 -27.79 12.78
C GLU A 57 -38.88 -27.45 11.73
N PRO A 58 -39.21 -27.47 10.42
CA PRO A 58 -38.31 -26.98 9.38
C PRO A 58 -37.80 -25.55 9.69
N GLY A 59 -36.53 -25.27 9.39
CA GLY A 59 -35.89 -23.98 9.75
C GLY A 59 -35.33 -23.93 11.18
N PHE A 60 -35.37 -25.02 11.94
CA PHE A 60 -34.82 -25.09 13.29
C PHE A 60 -33.87 -26.26 13.49
N ARG A 61 -32.91 -26.11 14.40
CA ARG A 61 -31.96 -27.15 14.83
C ARG A 61 -32.08 -27.42 16.32
N ALA A 62 -32.13 -28.70 16.67
CA ALA A 62 -32.14 -29.15 18.07
C ALA A 62 -30.76 -28.96 18.71
N ARG A 63 -30.74 -28.37 19.91
CA ARG A 63 -29.59 -28.37 20.82
C ARG A 63 -30.10 -28.73 22.22
N GLY A 64 -30.01 -30.02 22.54
CA GLY A 64 -30.67 -30.60 23.71
C GLY A 64 -32.21 -30.53 23.58
N PRO A 65 -32.94 -30.14 24.64
CA PRO A 65 -34.40 -30.09 24.62
C PRO A 65 -34.98 -28.87 23.87
N ARG A 66 -34.13 -27.96 23.38
CA ARG A 66 -34.54 -26.69 22.76
C ARG A 66 -34.23 -26.68 21.27
N CYS A 67 -35.16 -26.14 20.50
CA CYS A 67 -35.03 -25.85 19.08
C CYS A 67 -34.59 -24.40 18.89
N TYR A 68 -33.50 -24.22 18.17
CA TYR A 68 -32.96 -22.91 17.81
C TYR A 68 -33.17 -22.66 16.33
N ASP A 69 -33.56 -21.42 16.04
CA ASP A 69 -33.69 -20.93 14.68
C ASP A 69 -32.38 -21.11 13.90
N LEU A 70 -32.47 -21.66 12.70
CA LEU A 70 -31.34 -21.69 11.78
C LEU A 70 -31.28 -20.35 11.07
N ASN A 71 -30.08 -19.77 10.99
CA ASN A 71 -29.88 -18.55 10.22
C ASN A 71 -29.49 -18.92 8.79
N GLU A 72 -30.47 -19.01 7.89
CA GLU A 72 -30.23 -19.37 6.49
C GLU A 72 -29.41 -18.29 5.76
N CYS A 73 -29.40 -17.05 6.24
CA CYS A 73 -28.62 -15.96 5.64
C CYS A 73 -27.09 -16.14 5.74
N LEU A 74 -26.61 -17.13 6.50
CA LEU A 74 -25.19 -17.49 6.53
C LEU A 74 -24.78 -18.36 5.34
N GLN A 75 -25.75 -18.86 4.59
CA GLN A 75 -25.57 -19.56 3.32
C GLN A 75 -26.08 -18.59 2.24
N ASP A 76 -25.40 -18.46 1.10
CA ASP A 76 -25.73 -17.48 0.06
C ASP A 76 -27.07 -17.84 -0.64
N VAL A 77 -28.19 -17.61 0.06
CA VAL A 77 -29.54 -18.10 -0.27
C VAL A 77 -30.39 -17.09 -1.03
N CYS A 78 -29.98 -15.82 -1.05
CA CYS A 78 -30.69 -14.75 -1.75
C CYS A 78 -30.18 -14.56 -3.17
N ARG A 79 -31.04 -14.05 -4.07
CA ARG A 79 -30.62 -13.75 -5.45
C ARG A 79 -29.53 -12.69 -5.44
N SER A 80 -28.64 -12.76 -6.45
CA SER A 80 -27.47 -11.90 -6.69
C SER A 80 -27.45 -10.64 -5.82
N ALA A 81 -26.77 -10.70 -4.67
CA ALA A 81 -26.50 -9.55 -3.79
C ALA A 81 -27.70 -8.87 -3.11
N GLN A 82 -28.86 -9.52 -3.02
CA GLN A 82 -29.95 -9.02 -2.20
C GLN A 82 -29.64 -9.20 -0.71
N ARG A 83 -30.08 -8.26 0.12
CA ARG A 83 -29.92 -8.38 1.56
C ARG A 83 -30.85 -9.48 2.11
N CYS A 84 -30.28 -10.40 2.88
CA CYS A 84 -31.04 -11.46 3.56
C CYS A 84 -31.47 -10.99 4.96
N GLN A 85 -32.72 -11.28 5.32
CA GLN A 85 -33.23 -11.12 6.68
C GLN A 85 -33.66 -12.47 7.24
N ASN A 86 -32.97 -12.90 8.29
CA ASN A 86 -33.35 -14.10 9.03
C ASN A 86 -34.65 -13.84 9.80
N THR A 87 -35.57 -14.78 9.73
CA THR A 87 -36.85 -14.74 10.44
C THR A 87 -37.01 -16.02 11.25
N ARG A 88 -37.97 -16.06 12.18
CA ARG A 88 -38.14 -17.27 12.98
C ARG A 88 -38.72 -18.41 12.12
N GLY A 89 -37.95 -19.48 11.93
CA GLY A 89 -38.28 -20.68 11.17
C GLY A 89 -38.13 -20.56 9.65
N SER A 90 -37.56 -19.45 9.16
CA SER A 90 -37.38 -19.18 7.72
C SER A 90 -36.50 -17.94 7.52
N TYR A 91 -36.28 -17.55 6.27
CA TYR A 91 -35.67 -16.27 5.90
C TYR A 91 -36.52 -15.55 4.86
N ARG A 92 -36.26 -14.26 4.69
CA ARG A 92 -36.74 -13.50 3.52
C ARG A 92 -35.63 -12.69 2.91
N CYS A 93 -35.57 -12.68 1.58
CA CYS A 93 -34.76 -11.73 0.83
C CYS A 93 -35.55 -10.44 0.71
N ILE A 94 -34.94 -9.33 1.09
CA ILE A 94 -35.54 -8.01 0.88
C ILE A 94 -35.04 -7.46 -0.45
N ASP A 95 -35.91 -6.77 -1.19
CA ASP A 95 -35.60 -6.10 -2.46
C ASP A 95 -34.78 -4.82 -2.22
N LEU A 96 -33.71 -4.96 -1.45
CA LEU A 96 -32.73 -3.96 -1.14
C LEU A 96 -31.36 -4.58 -1.44
N CYS A 97 -30.63 -3.96 -2.35
CA CYS A 97 -29.31 -4.39 -2.73
C CYS A 97 -28.27 -4.08 -1.65
N LEU A 98 -27.16 -4.83 -1.66
CA LEU A 98 -25.98 -4.47 -0.88
C LEU A 98 -25.48 -3.04 -1.25
N PRO A 99 -24.74 -2.37 -0.35
CA PRO A 99 -24.15 -1.06 -0.65
C PRO A 99 -23.32 -1.10 -1.94
N GLY A 100 -23.36 -0.02 -2.73
CA GLY A 100 -22.66 0.07 -4.03
C GLY A 100 -23.39 -0.60 -5.21
N MET A 101 -24.63 -1.08 -5.00
CA MET A 101 -25.38 -1.79 -6.03
C MET A 101 -26.78 -1.21 -6.22
N VAL A 102 -27.34 -1.40 -7.41
CA VAL A 102 -28.68 -0.90 -7.79
C VAL A 102 -29.59 -2.01 -8.27
N LEU A 103 -30.89 -1.86 -8.03
CA LEU A 103 -31.90 -2.82 -8.47
C LEU A 103 -32.24 -2.60 -9.94
N ALA A 104 -31.96 -3.58 -10.79
CA ALA A 104 -32.36 -3.56 -12.20
C ALA A 104 -33.85 -3.91 -12.38
N ASP A 105 -34.41 -3.61 -13.55
CA ASP A 105 -35.84 -3.82 -13.88
C ASP A 105 -36.31 -5.28 -13.72
N ASN A 106 -35.39 -6.23 -13.84
CA ASN A 106 -35.64 -7.66 -13.65
C ASN A 106 -35.61 -8.09 -12.16
N GLY A 107 -35.44 -7.15 -11.23
CA GLY A 107 -35.35 -7.41 -9.79
C GLY A 107 -34.00 -7.98 -9.33
N THR A 108 -32.96 -7.96 -10.17
CA THR A 108 -31.60 -8.38 -9.78
C THR A 108 -30.77 -7.17 -9.36
N CYS A 109 -29.91 -7.33 -8.37
CA CYS A 109 -28.96 -6.29 -8.02
C CYS A 109 -27.78 -6.35 -8.98
N VAL A 110 -27.53 -5.22 -9.63
CA VAL A 110 -26.38 -5.02 -10.51
C VAL A 110 -25.39 -4.11 -9.81
N ASP A 111 -24.13 -4.46 -9.96
CA ASP A 111 -23.02 -3.67 -9.47
C ASP A 111 -22.97 -2.32 -10.20
N VAL A 112 -22.76 -1.24 -9.45
CA VAL A 112 -22.51 0.07 -10.07
C VAL A 112 -21.05 0.11 -10.42
N ASP A 113 -20.72 0.19 -11.71
CA ASP A 113 -19.34 0.44 -12.11
C ASP A 113 -19.01 1.90 -11.85
N GLU A 114 -18.44 2.18 -10.66
CA GLU A 114 -18.08 3.55 -10.33
C GLU A 114 -17.02 4.07 -11.30
N CYS A 115 -16.11 3.23 -11.81
CA CYS A 115 -15.07 3.63 -12.76
C CYS A 115 -15.60 4.11 -14.12
N SER A 116 -16.85 3.78 -14.46
CA SER A 116 -17.55 4.31 -15.63
C SER A 116 -18.23 5.66 -15.38
N LEU A 117 -18.14 6.20 -14.15
CA LEU A 117 -18.61 7.53 -13.75
C LEU A 117 -17.41 8.50 -13.63
N GLU A 118 -17.66 9.78 -13.30
CA GLU A 118 -16.57 10.73 -13.01
C GLU A 118 -15.94 10.43 -11.63
N VAL A 119 -14.97 9.51 -11.59
CA VAL A 119 -14.20 9.14 -10.39
C VAL A 119 -12.92 9.96 -10.26
N THR A 120 -12.50 10.23 -9.02
CA THR A 120 -11.31 11.00 -8.65
C THR A 120 -9.97 10.26 -8.75
N CYS A 121 -9.91 9.00 -9.21
CA CYS A 121 -8.65 8.25 -9.25
C CYS A 121 -7.60 8.99 -10.08
N GLN A 122 -6.39 9.22 -9.53
CA GLN A 122 -5.31 9.87 -10.29
C GLN A 122 -4.84 9.00 -11.47
N HIS A 123 -4.89 7.68 -11.32
CA HIS A 123 -4.45 6.72 -12.33
C HIS A 123 -5.55 5.69 -12.67
N GLU A 124 -5.32 4.40 -12.44
CA GLU A 124 -6.22 3.34 -12.89
C GLU A 124 -7.30 3.09 -11.82
N CYS A 125 -8.57 3.21 -12.21
CA CYS A 125 -9.72 2.80 -11.41
C CYS A 125 -10.03 1.33 -11.69
N ARG A 126 -10.21 0.53 -10.63
CA ARG A 126 -10.66 -0.85 -10.73
C ARG A 126 -11.98 -1.04 -10.01
N ASN A 127 -13.00 -1.33 -10.80
CA ASN A 127 -14.31 -1.65 -10.26
C ASN A 127 -14.27 -3.01 -9.55
N THR A 128 -14.93 -3.08 -8.41
CA THR A 128 -15.05 -4.28 -7.59
C THR A 128 -16.49 -4.46 -7.18
N PHE A 129 -16.84 -5.63 -6.67
CA PHE A 129 -18.22 -5.88 -6.28
C PHE A 129 -18.62 -5.00 -5.07
N GLY A 130 -19.57 -4.08 -5.27
CA GLY A 130 -20.10 -3.13 -4.31
C GLY A 130 -19.21 -1.92 -4.00
N SER A 131 -18.12 -1.72 -4.76
CA SER A 131 -17.19 -0.59 -4.58
C SER A 131 -16.17 -0.51 -5.71
N PHE A 132 -15.22 0.41 -5.62
CA PHE A 132 -14.06 0.48 -6.49
C PHE A 132 -12.79 0.74 -5.67
N HIS A 133 -11.63 0.54 -6.28
CA HIS A 133 -10.38 1.01 -5.71
C HIS A 133 -9.48 1.58 -6.80
N CYS A 134 -8.75 2.64 -6.46
CA CYS A 134 -7.72 3.18 -7.33
C CYS A 134 -6.43 2.36 -7.19
N THR A 135 -5.69 2.26 -8.27
CA THR A 135 -4.39 1.58 -8.32
C THR A 135 -3.34 2.48 -8.94
N CYS A 136 -2.11 2.36 -8.44
CA CYS A 136 -0.98 3.16 -8.89
C CYS A 136 -0.09 2.37 -9.86
N PRO A 137 0.56 3.05 -10.83
CA PRO A 137 1.55 2.43 -11.68
C PRO A 137 2.74 1.86 -10.89
N ILE A 138 3.54 1.01 -11.54
CA ILE A 138 4.81 0.51 -10.97
C ILE A 138 5.70 1.69 -10.59
N GLY A 139 6.35 1.62 -9.43
CA GLY A 139 7.18 2.71 -8.89
C GLY A 139 6.42 3.76 -8.10
N TYR A 140 5.10 3.61 -7.96
CA TYR A 140 4.25 4.50 -7.17
C TYR A 140 3.52 3.74 -6.07
N ARG A 141 3.13 4.47 -5.02
CA ARG A 141 2.28 3.97 -3.94
C ARG A 141 1.02 4.80 -3.80
N LEU A 142 -0.09 4.15 -3.44
CA LEU A 142 -1.35 4.82 -3.16
C LEU A 142 -1.28 5.50 -1.80
N LEU A 143 -1.63 6.79 -1.75
CA LEU A 143 -1.70 7.55 -0.51
C LEU A 143 -2.92 7.15 0.32
N GLY A 144 -2.93 7.57 1.59
CA GLY A 144 -3.98 7.20 2.54
C GLY A 144 -5.38 7.70 2.19
N ASN A 145 -5.52 8.62 1.23
CA ASN A 145 -6.82 9.02 0.69
C ASN A 145 -7.41 8.02 -0.31
N GLY A 146 -6.64 7.01 -0.75
CA GLY A 146 -7.11 5.97 -1.66
C GLY A 146 -7.25 6.41 -3.12
N GLU A 147 -6.86 7.63 -3.48
CA GLU A 147 -7.10 8.21 -4.81
C GLU A 147 -5.81 8.67 -5.52
N THR A 148 -4.81 9.11 -4.74
CA THR A 148 -3.61 9.79 -5.26
C THR A 148 -2.38 8.90 -5.14
N CYS A 149 -1.49 8.97 -6.12
CA CYS A 149 -0.28 8.19 -6.23
C CYS A 149 0.95 9.06 -5.96
N GLU A 150 1.82 8.57 -5.09
CA GLU A 150 3.11 9.17 -4.78
C GLU A 150 4.25 8.33 -5.35
N ASP A 151 5.22 9.01 -5.97
CA ASP A 151 6.46 8.41 -6.46
C ASP A 151 7.27 7.83 -5.29
N ILE A 152 7.68 6.58 -5.42
CA ILE A 152 8.52 5.92 -4.41
C ILE A 152 9.95 6.38 -4.62
N ASN A 153 10.58 6.97 -3.60
CA ASN A 153 11.96 7.41 -3.74
C ASN A 153 12.92 6.27 -3.38
N GLU A 154 13.31 5.47 -4.37
CA GLU A 154 14.12 4.28 -4.15
C GLU A 154 15.53 4.60 -3.62
N CYS A 155 15.99 5.84 -3.82
CA CYS A 155 17.28 6.32 -3.32
C CYS A 155 17.28 6.59 -1.81
N THR A 156 16.15 6.99 -1.24
CA THR A 156 16.04 7.30 0.20
C THR A 156 15.40 6.17 1.00
N GLU A 157 14.53 5.38 0.38
CA GLU A 157 13.78 4.30 1.04
C GLU A 157 14.60 2.99 1.19
N GLN A 158 15.92 3.04 1.01
CA GLN A 158 16.91 1.97 1.22
C GLN A 158 16.76 0.71 0.34
N SER A 159 15.94 0.75 -0.70
CA SER A 159 15.77 -0.38 -1.62
C SER A 159 16.92 -0.52 -2.63
N VAL A 160 17.82 0.47 -2.74
CA VAL A 160 18.86 0.51 -3.78
C VAL A 160 20.23 0.94 -3.26
N GLN A 161 21.26 0.16 -3.56
CA GLN A 161 22.66 0.55 -3.42
C GLN A 161 23.35 0.59 -4.78
N CYS A 162 23.73 1.79 -5.24
CA CYS A 162 24.32 1.99 -6.56
C CYS A 162 25.80 1.59 -6.69
N GLY A 163 26.44 1.10 -5.62
CA GLY A 163 27.87 0.78 -5.62
C GLY A 163 28.78 2.02 -5.56
N THR A 164 30.08 1.84 -5.78
CA THR A 164 31.09 2.91 -5.67
C THR A 164 31.12 3.80 -6.92
N ASN A 165 31.33 5.12 -6.74
CA ASN A 165 31.36 6.14 -7.80
C ASN A 165 30.09 6.31 -8.64
N ARG A 166 28.95 5.84 -8.11
CA ARG A 166 27.64 6.02 -8.71
C ARG A 166 26.74 6.73 -7.72
N MET A 167 25.90 7.60 -8.23
CA MET A 167 24.88 8.26 -7.43
C MET A 167 23.50 7.74 -7.82
N CYS A 168 22.66 7.49 -6.83
CA CYS A 168 21.28 7.12 -7.08
C CYS A 168 20.50 8.35 -7.56
N PHE A 169 19.79 8.20 -8.67
CA PHE A 169 18.88 9.20 -9.20
C PHE A 169 17.46 8.67 -9.19
N ASN A 170 16.65 9.24 -8.29
CA ASN A 170 15.21 9.03 -8.25
C ASN A 170 14.55 9.70 -9.45
N MET A 171 13.88 8.92 -10.29
CA MET A 171 13.07 9.39 -11.41
C MET A 171 11.61 9.06 -11.12
N ARG A 172 10.68 9.77 -11.76
CA ARG A 172 9.27 9.47 -11.57
C ARG A 172 8.91 8.08 -12.13
N GLY A 173 8.57 7.16 -11.23
CA GLY A 173 8.22 5.76 -11.45
C GLY A 173 9.41 4.78 -11.50
N THR A 174 10.64 5.25 -11.30
CA THR A 174 11.84 4.39 -11.39
C THR A 174 13.09 5.08 -10.83
N TYR A 175 14.18 4.35 -10.65
CA TYR A 175 15.48 4.92 -10.35
C TYR A 175 16.52 4.54 -11.39
N LYS A 176 17.58 5.35 -11.47
CA LYS A 176 18.82 4.95 -12.16
C LYS A 176 20.05 5.27 -11.33
N CYS A 177 20.99 4.35 -11.34
CA CYS A 177 22.33 4.60 -10.83
C CYS A 177 23.16 5.28 -11.92
N ILE A 178 23.41 6.58 -11.77
CA ILE A 178 24.22 7.35 -12.72
C ILE A 178 25.69 7.29 -12.28
N ASP A 179 26.56 6.96 -13.23
CA ASP A 179 28.00 7.05 -13.04
C ASP A 179 28.39 8.52 -12.88
N THR A 180 28.96 8.86 -11.72
CA THR A 180 29.41 10.22 -11.40
C THR A 180 30.90 10.23 -11.03
N PRO A 181 31.79 9.60 -11.83
CA PRO A 181 33.20 9.54 -11.49
C PRO A 181 33.79 10.95 -11.42
N CYS A 182 34.68 11.18 -10.46
CA CYS A 182 35.48 12.39 -10.46
C CYS A 182 36.45 12.34 -11.65
N PRO A 183 36.52 13.40 -12.48
CA PRO A 183 37.48 13.45 -13.57
C PRO A 183 38.92 13.35 -13.07
N ALA A 184 39.85 13.01 -13.96
CA ALA A 184 41.27 12.97 -13.62
C ALA A 184 41.73 14.30 -12.98
N GLY A 185 42.40 14.21 -11.83
CA GLY A 185 42.83 15.36 -11.03
C GLY A 185 41.81 15.86 -9.99
N TYR A 186 40.63 15.24 -9.89
CA TYR A 186 39.65 15.54 -8.84
C TYR A 186 39.53 14.38 -7.85
N GLN A 187 39.31 14.72 -6.58
CA GLN A 187 39.02 13.79 -5.50
C GLN A 187 37.62 14.03 -4.96
N ARG A 188 36.91 12.97 -4.62
CA ARG A 188 35.57 13.10 -4.03
C ARG A 188 35.70 13.53 -2.57
N ASP A 189 35.12 14.67 -2.23
CA ASP A 189 34.97 15.09 -0.85
C ASP A 189 33.87 14.28 -0.16
N VAL A 190 34.17 13.78 1.04
CA VAL A 190 33.28 12.87 1.77
C VAL A 190 32.08 13.60 2.37
N ARG A 191 32.21 14.90 2.67
CA ARG A 191 31.17 15.70 3.33
C ARG A 191 30.15 16.25 2.32
N SER A 192 30.63 16.90 1.28
CA SER A 192 29.82 17.52 0.23
C SER A 192 29.44 16.55 -0.90
N GLY A 193 30.19 15.47 -1.08
CA GLY A 193 30.05 14.57 -2.24
C GLY A 193 30.60 15.16 -3.55
N PHE A 194 31.11 16.39 -3.52
CA PHE A 194 31.64 17.11 -4.68
C PHE A 194 32.98 16.51 -5.12
N CYS A 195 33.27 16.65 -6.41
CA CYS A 195 34.61 16.37 -6.91
C CYS A 195 35.43 17.65 -6.79
N LEU A 196 36.39 17.67 -5.87
CA LEU A 196 37.27 18.81 -5.59
C LEU A 196 38.64 18.61 -6.21
N LYS A 197 39.24 19.67 -6.72
CA LYS A 197 40.62 19.71 -7.19
C LYS A 197 41.45 20.55 -6.23
N THR A 198 42.54 19.99 -5.74
CA THR A 198 43.57 20.74 -5.02
C THR A 198 44.60 21.28 -6.01
N CYS A 199 44.75 22.60 -6.03
CA CYS A 199 45.77 23.26 -6.84
C CYS A 199 47.01 23.53 -5.97
N LEU A 200 48.18 23.07 -6.40
CA LEU A 200 49.45 23.54 -5.83
C LEU A 200 49.75 24.93 -6.41
N SER A 201 50.24 25.84 -5.57
CA SER A 201 50.23 27.30 -5.75
C SER A 201 50.96 27.89 -6.97
N ASN A 202 51.52 27.08 -7.88
CA ASN A 202 52.32 27.55 -9.01
C ASN A 202 51.89 27.03 -10.40
N GLU A 203 50.73 26.38 -10.54
CA GLU A 203 50.23 25.96 -11.87
C GLU A 203 49.16 26.92 -12.42
N VAL A 204 49.55 27.78 -13.36
CA VAL A 204 48.65 28.66 -14.13
C VAL A 204 47.54 27.88 -14.85
N GLU A 205 47.81 26.62 -15.20
CA GLU A 205 46.86 25.70 -15.83
C GLU A 205 45.73 25.25 -14.86
N CYS A 206 45.91 25.44 -13.54
CA CYS A 206 44.93 25.06 -12.53
C CYS A 206 43.72 26.02 -12.48
N SER A 207 43.95 27.33 -12.66
CA SER A 207 42.91 28.37 -12.64
C SER A 207 41.99 28.36 -13.88
N LEU A 208 42.35 27.63 -14.94
CA LEU A 208 41.54 27.47 -16.16
C LEU A 208 40.46 26.39 -16.04
N ARG A 209 40.56 25.50 -15.04
CA ARG A 209 39.62 24.41 -14.79
C ARG A 209 38.86 24.67 -13.49
N PRO A 210 37.62 24.16 -13.35
CA PRO A 210 36.82 24.40 -12.15
C PRO A 210 37.47 23.75 -10.91
N PHE A 211 37.43 24.40 -9.75
CA PHE A 211 37.92 23.85 -8.49
C PHE A 211 36.99 22.76 -7.95
N ALA A 212 35.69 22.88 -8.23
CA ALA A 212 34.67 21.92 -7.82
C ALA A 212 33.79 21.49 -9.00
N LEU A 213 33.43 20.20 -9.02
CA LEU A 213 32.30 19.70 -9.81
C LEU A 213 31.21 19.17 -8.88
N GLU A 214 29.99 19.65 -9.13
CA GLU A 214 28.80 19.23 -8.42
C GLU A 214 27.82 18.57 -9.40
N TYR A 215 27.29 17.41 -9.00
CA TYR A 215 26.24 16.72 -9.75
C TYR A 215 24.89 17.05 -9.13
N LYS A 216 23.96 17.60 -9.92
CA LYS A 216 22.57 17.81 -9.51
C LYS A 216 21.64 16.94 -10.33
N LEU A 217 20.59 16.44 -9.69
CA LEU A 217 19.63 15.52 -10.26
C LEU A 217 18.23 16.09 -10.10
N VAL A 218 17.43 16.09 -11.16
CA VAL A 218 16.11 16.73 -11.21
C VAL A 218 15.14 15.84 -11.97
N ALA A 219 14.07 15.39 -11.33
CA ALA A 219 13.00 14.64 -11.97
C ALA A 219 11.76 15.53 -12.16
N LEU A 220 11.23 15.57 -13.37
CA LEU A 220 10.09 16.39 -13.78
C LEU A 220 9.02 15.51 -14.46
N PRO A 221 7.72 15.83 -14.30
CA PRO A 221 6.66 15.21 -15.09
C PRO A 221 6.70 15.65 -16.55
N SER A 222 5.98 14.93 -17.42
CA SER A 222 5.65 15.47 -18.74
C SER A 222 4.63 16.61 -18.61
N GLY A 223 4.67 17.56 -19.54
CA GLY A 223 3.73 18.67 -19.63
C GLY A 223 4.20 19.96 -18.97
N VAL A 224 5.37 19.99 -18.30
CA VAL A 224 5.90 21.22 -17.67
C VAL A 224 5.93 22.35 -18.69
N ALA A 225 5.24 23.45 -18.35
CA ALA A 225 5.07 24.61 -19.23
C ALA A 225 6.41 25.30 -19.55
N ALA A 226 6.39 26.13 -20.59
CA ALA A 226 7.52 27.02 -20.90
C ALA A 226 7.67 28.11 -19.83
N ASN A 227 8.88 28.66 -19.70
CA ASN A 227 9.28 29.71 -18.76
C ASN A 227 9.11 29.35 -17.28
N GLN A 228 9.17 28.07 -16.95
CA GLN A 228 9.09 27.58 -15.58
C GLN A 228 10.48 27.43 -14.98
N ASP A 229 10.68 27.97 -13.77
CA ASP A 229 11.90 27.78 -12.99
C ASP A 229 12.02 26.33 -12.51
N LEU A 230 13.16 25.71 -12.75
CA LEU A 230 13.41 24.30 -12.40
C LEU A 230 14.39 24.15 -11.25
N VAL A 231 15.54 24.81 -11.36
CA VAL A 231 16.65 24.65 -10.41
C VAL A 231 17.32 25.99 -10.18
N ARG A 232 17.67 26.25 -8.92
CA ARG A 232 18.53 27.37 -8.55
C ARG A 232 19.90 26.84 -8.16
N LEU A 233 20.93 27.35 -8.84
CA LEU A 233 22.33 27.04 -8.61
C LEU A 233 22.94 28.17 -7.79
N VAL A 234 23.67 27.80 -6.75
CA VAL A 234 24.40 28.73 -5.88
C VAL A 234 25.81 28.18 -5.75
N ALA A 235 26.81 29.04 -5.97
CA ALA A 235 28.20 28.68 -5.73
C ALA A 235 28.55 28.99 -4.28
N TYR A 236 29.02 27.97 -3.57
CA TYR A 236 29.55 28.07 -2.23
C TYR A 236 31.08 27.92 -2.26
N THR A 237 31.76 28.55 -1.31
CA THR A 237 33.21 28.35 -1.08
C THR A 237 33.46 26.99 -0.40
N GLN A 238 34.74 26.63 -0.21
CA GLN A 238 35.11 25.44 0.56
C GLN A 238 34.63 25.48 2.03
N ASP A 239 34.34 26.68 2.54
CA ASP A 239 33.81 26.93 3.89
C ASP A 239 32.28 27.08 3.91
N ASP A 240 31.59 26.68 2.82
CA ASP A 240 30.14 26.73 2.67
C ASP A 240 29.54 28.15 2.74
N VAL A 241 30.34 29.17 2.39
CA VAL A 241 29.89 30.57 2.34
C VAL A 241 29.42 30.91 0.92
N MET A 242 28.22 31.49 0.80
CA MET A 242 27.69 31.94 -0.49
C MET A 242 28.54 33.09 -1.03
N HIS A 243 28.98 32.99 -2.29
CA HIS A 243 29.70 34.06 -2.94
C HIS A 243 28.75 34.98 -3.75
N PRO A 244 28.51 36.25 -3.34
CA PRO A 244 27.46 37.08 -3.91
C PRO A 244 27.77 37.60 -5.33
N ARG A 245 29.05 37.69 -5.70
CA ARG A 245 29.48 38.07 -7.06
C ARG A 245 29.85 36.84 -7.88
N THR A 246 28.84 36.05 -8.21
CA THR A 246 29.01 34.85 -9.02
C THR A 246 28.22 35.00 -10.31
N SER A 247 28.85 34.70 -11.44
CA SER A 247 28.17 34.67 -12.75
C SER A 247 28.07 33.26 -13.30
N PHE A 248 26.94 32.96 -13.96
CA PHE A 248 26.64 31.62 -14.46
C PHE A 248 26.58 31.57 -15.99
N PHE A 249 27.23 30.55 -16.57
CA PHE A 249 27.37 30.37 -18.00
C PHE A 249 27.08 28.92 -18.39
N THR A 250 26.39 28.70 -19.51
CA THR A 250 26.24 27.36 -20.08
C THR A 250 27.53 26.95 -20.81
N VAL A 251 28.06 25.76 -20.53
CA VAL A 251 29.34 25.28 -21.08
C VAL A 251 29.14 24.43 -22.34
N GLN A 252 28.04 23.68 -22.39
CA GLN A 252 27.63 22.89 -23.55
C GLN A 252 26.20 23.28 -23.90
N ASN A 253 26.05 23.93 -25.04
CA ASN A 253 24.74 24.19 -25.64
C ASN A 253 24.61 23.28 -26.85
N ASP A 254 24.18 22.03 -26.62
CA ASP A 254 23.67 21.22 -27.72
C ASP A 254 22.49 22.00 -28.32
N THR A 255 22.62 22.41 -29.58
CA THR A 255 21.60 23.20 -30.27
C THR A 255 20.27 22.46 -30.21
N GLY A 256 19.30 23.00 -29.46
CA GLY A 256 17.98 22.40 -29.28
C GLY A 256 17.65 21.91 -27.86
N MET A 257 18.46 22.16 -26.83
CA MET A 257 18.01 21.89 -25.46
C MET A 257 16.84 22.81 -25.04
N PRO A 258 15.77 22.28 -24.42
CA PRO A 258 14.61 23.07 -23.99
C PRO A 258 14.85 23.84 -22.68
N PHE A 259 16.10 24.19 -22.38
CA PHE A 259 16.49 24.82 -21.12
C PHE A 259 17.29 26.09 -21.36
N GLY A 260 16.93 27.14 -20.63
CA GLY A 260 17.65 28.39 -20.55
C GLY A 260 18.31 28.53 -19.19
N LEU A 261 19.30 29.41 -19.13
CA LEU A 261 19.97 29.81 -17.90
C LEU A 261 19.87 31.33 -17.79
N ARG A 262 19.41 31.83 -16.65
CA ARG A 262 19.47 33.25 -16.32
C ARG A 262 20.23 33.44 -15.02
N ASP A 263 20.91 34.56 -14.91
CA ASP A 263 21.54 35.01 -13.67
C ASP A 263 20.56 35.90 -12.91
N ASP A 264 20.30 35.57 -11.64
CA ASP A 264 19.44 36.30 -10.74
C ASP A 264 20.21 36.59 -9.44
N THR A 265 20.87 37.74 -9.37
CA THR A 265 21.59 38.22 -8.17
C THR A 265 22.63 37.24 -7.61
N GLY A 266 23.45 36.65 -8.49
CA GLY A 266 24.47 35.68 -8.08
C GLY A 266 23.93 34.27 -7.90
N LYS A 267 22.75 33.98 -8.47
CA LYS A 267 22.13 32.66 -8.53
C LYS A 267 21.86 32.30 -9.98
N GLY A 268 22.27 31.11 -10.40
CA GLY A 268 21.96 30.59 -11.73
C GLY A 268 20.61 29.90 -11.72
N VAL A 269 19.60 30.44 -12.41
CA VAL A 269 18.27 29.82 -12.51
C VAL A 269 18.14 29.11 -13.85
N ILE A 270 17.98 27.79 -13.80
CA ILE A 270 17.65 26.98 -14.97
C ILE A 270 16.14 27.00 -15.14
N PHE A 271 15.67 27.34 -16.34
CA PHE A 271 14.25 27.43 -16.67
C PHE A 271 13.94 26.73 -18.00
N THR A 272 12.67 26.36 -18.22
CA THR A 272 12.22 25.77 -19.50
C THR A 272 12.06 26.84 -20.57
N THR A 273 12.59 26.64 -21.77
CA THR A 273 12.38 27.56 -22.92
C THR A 273 11.15 27.21 -23.74
N ARG A 274 10.66 25.98 -23.61
CA ARG A 274 9.48 25.43 -24.27
C ARG A 274 8.86 24.34 -23.40
N GLN A 275 7.62 23.97 -23.70
CA GLN A 275 6.93 22.92 -22.97
C GLN A 275 7.67 21.58 -23.11
N LEU A 276 7.77 20.86 -22.00
CA LEU A 276 8.48 19.59 -21.89
C LEU A 276 7.53 18.42 -22.13
N LEU A 277 7.49 17.90 -23.35
CA LEU A 277 6.57 16.81 -23.72
C LEU A 277 7.26 15.46 -23.86
N GLU A 278 8.48 15.45 -24.38
CA GLU A 278 9.20 14.22 -24.69
C GLU A 278 9.91 13.65 -23.46
N PRO A 279 9.62 12.40 -23.07
CA PRO A 279 10.29 11.74 -21.96
C PRO A 279 11.75 11.44 -22.32
N ARG A 280 12.67 12.08 -21.61
CA ARG A 280 14.11 12.02 -21.90
C ARG A 280 14.92 12.51 -20.70
N ILE A 281 16.16 12.03 -20.60
CA ILE A 281 17.18 12.59 -19.70
C ILE A 281 18.05 13.57 -20.47
N TYR A 282 18.22 14.76 -19.92
CA TYR A 282 19.11 15.81 -20.40
C TYR A 282 20.27 15.98 -19.42
N ALA A 283 21.43 16.35 -19.92
CA ALA A 283 22.60 16.69 -19.12
C ALA A 283 23.04 18.10 -19.47
N LEU A 284 22.85 19.04 -18.54
CA LEU A 284 23.27 20.42 -18.70
C LEU A 284 24.54 20.68 -17.91
N ARG A 285 25.55 21.28 -18.55
CA ARG A 285 26.76 21.75 -17.87
C ARG A 285 26.71 23.25 -17.69
N VAL A 286 26.69 23.70 -16.44
CA VAL A 286 26.69 25.13 -16.08
C VAL A 286 27.97 25.43 -15.31
N ARG A 287 28.70 26.46 -15.71
CA ARG A 287 29.87 26.96 -15.00
C ARG A 287 29.49 28.21 -14.21
N ALA A 288 29.82 28.22 -12.94
CA ALA A 288 29.79 29.39 -12.09
C ALA A 288 31.22 29.92 -11.92
N GLN A 289 31.39 31.23 -12.07
CA GLN A 289 32.63 31.94 -11.79
C GLN A 289 32.37 33.00 -10.72
N SER A 290 33.09 32.90 -9.61
CA SER A 290 33.03 33.84 -8.49
C SER A 290 34.21 34.79 -8.55
N TYR A 291 33.97 36.09 -8.40
CA TYR A 291 34.96 37.13 -8.63
C TYR A 291 35.40 37.83 -7.34
N ALA A 292 36.71 38.03 -7.18
CA ALA A 292 37.30 38.86 -6.13
C ALA A 292 37.12 40.36 -6.41
N ASP A 293 37.48 41.21 -5.44
CA ASP A 293 37.24 42.67 -5.50
C ASP A 293 37.93 43.35 -6.68
N ASP A 294 39.04 42.76 -7.13
CA ASP A 294 39.81 43.17 -8.31
C ASP A 294 39.26 42.60 -9.63
N SER A 295 38.09 41.97 -9.63
CA SER A 295 37.47 41.29 -10.76
C SER A 295 38.24 40.07 -11.29
N SER A 296 39.25 39.58 -10.56
CA SER A 296 39.87 38.29 -10.85
C SER A 296 38.93 37.15 -10.48
N VAL A 297 39.00 36.04 -11.21
CA VAL A 297 38.21 34.84 -10.88
C VAL A 297 38.87 34.12 -9.71
N GLU A 298 38.20 34.12 -8.57
CA GLU A 298 38.68 33.52 -7.33
C GLU A 298 38.29 32.05 -7.24
N TYR A 299 37.02 31.75 -7.54
CA TYR A 299 36.48 30.39 -7.52
C TYR A 299 35.71 30.06 -8.79
N GLN A 300 35.76 28.79 -9.18
CA GLN A 300 35.06 28.25 -10.33
C GLN A 300 34.45 26.90 -9.97
N THR A 301 33.15 26.76 -10.21
CA THR A 301 32.42 25.52 -9.98
C THR A 301 31.69 25.13 -11.26
N THR A 302 31.70 23.84 -11.60
CA THR A 302 30.88 23.32 -12.71
C THR A 302 29.79 22.40 -12.18
N PHE A 303 28.56 22.76 -12.45
CA PHE A 303 27.38 21.95 -12.17
C PHE A 303 27.09 21.06 -13.39
N VAL A 304 26.97 19.76 -13.15
CA VAL A 304 26.43 18.80 -14.11
C VAL A 304 25.02 18.45 -13.65
N VAL A 305 24.02 19.04 -14.31
CA VAL A 305 22.61 18.92 -13.95
C VAL A 305 21.95 17.90 -14.87
N TYR A 306 21.59 16.74 -14.32
CA TYR A 306 20.76 15.76 -15.01
C TYR A 306 19.29 16.08 -14.77
N ILE A 307 18.55 16.29 -15.86
CA ILE A 307 17.11 16.60 -15.82
C ILE A 307 16.38 15.46 -16.54
N SER A 308 15.57 14.70 -15.80
CA SER A 308 14.73 13.63 -16.35
C SER A 308 13.31 14.12 -16.52
N ILE A 309 12.77 13.99 -17.73
CA ILE A 309 11.34 14.17 -18.02
C ILE A 309 10.74 12.76 -18.07
N SER A 310 9.76 12.50 -17.20
CA SER A 310 9.06 11.22 -17.16
C SER A 310 7.88 11.17 -18.12
N THR A 311 7.46 9.97 -18.50
CA THR A 311 6.22 9.71 -19.23
C THR A 311 4.98 10.01 -18.41
N TYR A 312 5.09 10.02 -17.07
CA TYR A 312 3.96 10.24 -16.18
C TYR A 312 3.55 11.73 -16.18
N PRO A 313 2.31 12.05 -16.57
CA PRO A 313 1.77 13.38 -16.41
C PRO A 313 1.37 13.59 -14.95
N TYR A 314 2.03 14.55 -14.30
CA TYR A 314 1.76 15.06 -12.95
C TYR A 314 1.80 14.04 -11.80
#